data_AF-A0A2E3Z9R1-F1
#
_entry.id   AF-A0A2E3Z9R1-F1
#
_cell.length_a   1.000
_cell.length_b   1.000
_cell.length_c   1.000
_cell.angle_alpha   90.00
_cell.angle_beta   90.00
_cell.angle_gamma   90.00
#
_symmetry.space_group_name_H-M   'P 1'
#
loop_
_entity.id
_entity.type
_entity.pdbx_description
1 polymer ?
#
loop_
_entity_poly.entity_id
_entity_poly.type
_entity_poly.pdbx_seq_one_letter_code
_entity_poly.pdbx_strand_id
1 'polypeptide(L)' 'MDDRKTAAAWLAQHTPNGEIPPAQVCGEDAVFLVSDGDSHVQGQMLMIDGGMSIWQQPPPPTET' A
#
# COMPACT_ATOMS: atom_id res chain seq x y z
N MET A 1 4.68 -25.81 6.89
CA MET A 1 5.04 -24.65 6.04
C MET A 1 4.94 -23.42 6.94
N ASP A 2 5.84 -22.44 6.85
CA ASP A 2 5.74 -21.23 7.70
C ASP A 2 4.65 -20.31 7.11
N ASP A 3 3.45 -20.39 7.66
CA ASP A 3 2.24 -19.70 7.17
C ASP A 3 2.41 -18.17 7.06
N ARG A 4 3.41 -17.60 7.75
CA ARG A 4 3.72 -16.16 7.67
C ARG A 4 4.43 -15.78 6.38
N LYS A 5 5.28 -16.66 5.84
CA LYS A 5 5.99 -16.42 4.58
C LYS A 5 5.04 -16.52 3.39
N THR A 6 4.10 -17.46 3.44
CA THR A 6 3.03 -17.58 2.44
C THR A 6 2.10 -16.37 2.50
N ALA A 7 1.75 -15.89 3.70
CA ALA A 7 0.96 -14.67 3.87
C ALA A 7 1.65 -13.42 3.30
N ALA A 8 2.96 -13.24 3.55
CA ALA A 8 3.71 -12.10 3.03
C ALA A 8 3.83 -12.13 1.49
N ALA A 9 4.12 -13.29 0.90
CA ALA A 9 4.18 -13.44 -0.55
C ALA A 9 2.81 -13.18 -1.20
N TRP A 10 1.73 -13.65 -0.57
CA TRP A 10 0.37 -13.38 -1.00
C TRP A 10 0.06 -11.87 -0.94
N LEU A 11 0.31 -11.20 0.18
CA LEU A 11 0.10 -9.76 0.33
C LEU A 11 0.87 -8.93 -0.71
N ALA A 12 2.15 -9.28 -0.97
CA ALA A 12 2.96 -8.60 -1.96
C ALA A 12 2.41 -8.77 -3.39
N GLN A 13 1.97 -9.98 -3.76
CA GLN A 13 1.32 -10.24 -5.05
C GLN A 13 0.04 -9.43 -5.24
N HIS A 14 -0.68 -9.18 -4.14
CA HIS A 14 -1.97 -8.50 -4.14
C HIS A 14 -1.83 -6.98 -3.98
N THR A 15 -0.62 -6.49 -3.72
CA THR A 15 -0.30 -5.06 -3.72
C THR A 15 0.10 -4.65 -5.14
N PRO A 16 -0.51 -3.65 -5.79
CA PRO A 16 -0.16 -3.25 -7.15
C PRO A 16 1.31 -2.90 -7.36
N ASN A 17 1.96 -2.33 -6.35
CA ASN A 17 3.40 -2.05 -6.37
C ASN A 17 4.29 -3.31 -6.22
N GLY A 18 3.70 -4.50 -6.04
CA GLY A 18 4.39 -5.79 -6.00
C GLY A 18 5.16 -6.10 -4.72
N GLU A 19 5.07 -5.23 -3.71
CA GLU A 19 5.78 -5.37 -2.44
C GLU A 19 4.91 -4.93 -1.26
N ILE A 20 5.23 -5.44 -0.07
CA ILE A 20 4.69 -4.89 1.17
C ILE A 20 5.60 -3.71 1.56
N PRO A 21 5.11 -2.47 1.55
CA PRO A 21 5.94 -1.32 1.88
C PRO A 21 6.44 -1.40 3.34
N PRO A 22 7.72 -1.12 3.61
CA PRO A 22 8.22 -0.99 4.97
C PRO A 22 7.74 0.34 5.58
N ALA A 23 7.68 0.46 6.90
CA ALA A 23 7.11 1.65 7.57
C ALA A 23 7.80 2.98 7.20
N GLN A 24 9.07 2.93 6.77
CA GLN A 24 9.86 4.09 6.37
C GLN A 24 9.26 4.85 5.19
N VAL A 25 8.48 4.19 4.32
CA VAL A 25 7.90 4.87 3.14
C VAL A 25 6.94 5.98 3.53
N CYS A 26 6.32 5.93 4.72
CA CYS A 26 5.39 6.96 5.19
C CYS A 26 6.08 8.27 5.60
N GLY A 27 7.42 8.29 5.70
CA GLY A 27 8.16 9.43 6.27
C GLY A 27 8.04 10.69 5.42
N GLU A 28 8.35 10.60 4.13
CA GLU A 28 8.34 11.76 3.22
C GLU A 28 6.93 12.31 3.00
N ASP A 29 5.91 11.44 2.94
CA ASP A 29 4.51 11.87 2.84
C ASP A 29 4.04 12.59 4.10
N ALA A 30 4.48 12.14 5.29
CA ALA A 30 4.22 12.84 6.53
C ALA A 30 4.92 14.21 6.56
N VAL A 31 6.15 14.31 6.04
CA VAL A 31 6.86 15.59 5.87
C VAL A 31 6.10 16.51 4.92
N PHE A 32 5.59 16.00 3.81
CA PHE A 32 4.77 16.77 2.87
C PHE A 32 3.56 17.40 3.57
N LEU A 33 2.83 16.61 4.36
CA LEU A 33 1.65 17.06 5.13
C LEU A 33 1.93 18.06 6.27
N VAL A 34 3.20 18.38 6.54
CA VAL A 34 3.58 19.40 7.53
C VAL A 34 4.50 20.47 6.92
N SER A 35 4.65 20.42 5.60
CA SER A 35 5.47 21.36 4.83
C SER A 35 4.63 22.50 4.27
N ASP A 36 5.29 23.56 3.82
CA ASP A 36 4.61 24.65 3.10
C ASP A 36 3.97 24.20 1.77
N GLY A 37 4.29 23.00 1.28
CA GLY A 37 3.75 22.42 0.05
C GLY A 37 2.27 22.02 0.13
N ASP A 38 1.71 21.88 1.33
CA ASP A 38 0.34 21.39 1.52
C ASP A 38 -0.68 22.46 1.94
N SER A 39 -0.30 23.76 1.92
CA SER A 39 -1.03 24.87 2.56
C SER A 39 -2.55 24.96 2.37
N HIS A 40 -3.12 24.29 1.36
CA HIS A 40 -4.54 24.25 1.06
C HIS A 40 -5.14 22.83 1.00
N VAL A 41 -4.38 21.80 1.40
CA VAL A 41 -4.79 20.40 1.47
C VAL A 41 -5.30 20.13 2.88
N GLN A 42 -6.62 20.09 3.05
CA GLN A 42 -7.25 19.90 4.36
C GLN A 42 -8.41 18.90 4.28
N GLY A 43 -8.61 18.15 5.38
CA GLY A 43 -9.70 17.18 5.51
C GLY A 43 -9.60 15.98 4.57
N GLN A 44 -8.44 15.75 3.96
CA GLN A 44 -8.19 14.62 3.07
C GLN A 44 -7.51 13.48 3.81
N MET A 45 -7.71 12.27 3.30
CA MET A 45 -6.94 11.09 3.69
C MET A 45 -5.94 10.77 2.59
N LEU A 46 -4.67 10.64 2.95
CA LEU A 46 -3.61 10.22 2.04
C LEU A 46 -3.26 8.75 2.33
N MET A 47 -3.44 7.88 1.33
CA MET A 47 -3.18 6.44 1.44
C MET A 47 -1.79 6.13 0.91
N ILE A 48 -0.94 5.59 1.78
CA ILE A 48 0.41 5.11 1.45
C ILE A 48 0.43 3.59 1.57
N ASP A 49 -0.07 2.90 0.55
CA ASP A 49 -0.37 1.47 0.62
C ASP A 49 0.04 0.66 -0.62
N GLY A 50 0.86 1.25 -1.50
CA GLY A 50 1.28 0.59 -2.74
C GLY A 50 0.15 0.36 -3.75
N GLY A 51 -0.98 1.06 -3.62
CA GLY A 51 -2.14 0.97 -4.50
C GLY A 51 -3.22 0.00 -4.02
N MET A 52 -3.10 -0.56 -2.83
CA MET A 52 -4.06 -1.52 -2.27
C MET A 52 -5.49 -0.96 -2.23
N SER A 53 -5.67 0.30 -1.84
CA SER A 53 -6.99 0.92 -1.67
C SER A 53 -7.76 1.12 -2.98
N ILE A 54 -7.07 1.13 -4.12
CA ILE A 54 -7.70 1.26 -5.45
C ILE A 54 -7.79 -0.08 -6.19
N TRP A 55 -7.24 -1.14 -5.62
CA TRP A 55 -7.11 -2.42 -6.29
C TRP A 55 -8.43 -3.19 -6.28
N GLN A 56 -8.93 -3.50 -7.47
CA GLN A 56 -9.97 -4.53 -7.61
C GLN A 56 -9.28 -5.88 -7.73
N GLN A 57 -9.48 -6.75 -6.74
CA GLN A 57 -8.92 -8.11 -6.74
C GLN A 57 -9.22 -8.80 -8.08
N PRO A 58 -8.21 -9.32 -8.80
CA PRO A 58 -8.46 -10.23 -9.90
C PRO A 58 -9.20 -11.45 -9.34
N PRO A 59 -10.07 -12.07 -10.13
CA PRO A 59 -10.76 -13.27 -9.71
C PRO A 59 -9.75 -14.33 -9.25
N PRO A 60 -10.10 -15.17 -8.26
CA PRO A 60 -9.24 -16.27 -7.84
C PRO A 60 -8.87 -17.11 -9.08
N PRO A 61 -7.63 -17.62 -9.17
CA PRO A 61 -7.22 -18.43 -10.31
C PRO A 61 -8.20 -19.59 -10.48
N THR A 62 -8.75 -19.76 -11.70
CA THR A 62 -9.59 -20.89 -12.03
C THR A 62 -8.76 -22.15 -11.86
N GLU A 63 -9.16 -23.05 -10.95
CA GLU A 63 -8.52 -24.36 -10.80
C GLU A 63 -8.58 -25.08 -12.16
N THR A 64 -7.41 -25.52 -12.64
CA THR A 64 -7.23 -26.24 -13.90
C THR A 64 -7.17 -27.74 -13.67
#